data_AF-A0AAN6SAM6-F1
#
_entry.id   AF-A0AAN6SAM6-F1
#
_cell.length_a   1.000
_cell.length_b   1.000
_cell.length_c   1.000
_cell.angle_alpha   90.00
_cell.angle_beta   90.00
_cell.angle_gamma   90.00
#
_symmetry.space_group_name_H-M   'P 1'
#
loop_
_entity.id
_entity.type
_entity.pdbx_description
1 polymer ?
#
loop_
_entity_poly.entity_id
_entity_poly.type
_entity_poly.pdbx_seq_one_letter_code
_entity_poly.pdbx_strand_id
1 'polypeptide(L)'
;MQQTIKSTENLRRCEKLEIEMKTFVKSLQKRLRNHQPSPPKSENTPEDRSNQPPPPPEDDPSSPFRFQILSDPHLEVGQQYSSYDFPACAPYLILAGDIGRLIDYPNYLTFLEAQASRFKLVFLVLGNHEFYGTSYETGLSEARRLCQEPSLTNKCILLHQTRYDIPTDPANPDDTGPDDTGATVLGCTLWSHIPEANAAEVAARVQDFSRISSWTIATHNSAHEQEVSWLRRQLAELQTPDAKERKVLVITHHAPTKEATSAPQYTGNPWSCAFSTEVLRDDPFGYTEGVNTWVFGHTHYSTDFSLPLYNASGSSARVVANQRGYVLPGSSAARKEEELQQAGYKKEKTGIHEFDPTKVVSL
;
A
#
# COMPACT_ATOMS: atom_id res chain seq x y z
N MET A 1 -18.15 46.17 29.71
CA MET A 1 -17.21 45.52 30.65
C MET A 1 -17.39 44.00 30.69
N GLN A 2 -18.59 43.46 30.95
CA GLN A 2 -18.83 42.00 31.00
C GLN A 2 -18.64 41.24 29.67
N GLN A 3 -18.95 41.86 28.51
CA GLN A 3 -18.70 41.25 27.19
C GLN A 3 -17.21 41.14 26.86
N THR A 4 -16.41 42.13 27.26
CA THR A 4 -14.95 42.14 27.05
C THR A 4 -14.26 41.05 27.86
N ILE A 5 -14.70 40.81 29.10
CA ILE A 5 -14.17 39.77 29.98
C ILE A 5 -14.45 38.37 29.41
N LYS A 6 -15.68 38.10 28.94
CA LYS A 6 -16.03 36.82 28.27
C LYS A 6 -15.22 36.57 27.00
N SER A 7 -14.92 37.60 26.22
CA SER A 7 -14.09 37.49 25.02
C SER A 7 -12.64 37.15 25.37
N THR A 8 -12.07 37.76 26.41
CA THR A 8 -10.71 37.46 26.89
C THR A 8 -10.61 36.05 27.49
N GLU A 9 -11.63 35.58 28.22
CA GLU A 9 -11.70 34.21 28.74
C GLU A 9 -11.78 33.16 27.62
N ASN A 10 -12.55 33.43 26.57
CA ASN A 10 -12.63 32.55 25.39
C ASN A 10 -11.30 32.50 24.63
N LEU A 11 -10.62 33.64 24.45
CA LEU A 11 -9.28 33.66 23.82
C LEU A 11 -8.27 32.81 24.61
N ARG A 12 -8.22 33.00 25.93
CA ARG A 12 -7.32 32.22 26.81
C ARG A 12 -7.64 30.73 26.78
N ARG A 13 -8.92 30.37 26.64
CA ARG A 13 -9.34 28.97 26.50
C ARG A 13 -8.90 28.36 25.17
N CYS A 14 -8.98 29.12 24.08
CA CYS A 14 -8.45 28.71 22.77
C CYS A 14 -6.92 28.55 22.79
N GLU A 15 -6.19 29.51 23.35
CA GLU A 15 -4.72 29.43 23.49
C GLU A 15 -4.30 28.21 24.33
N LYS A 16 -5.03 27.92 25.41
CA LYS A 16 -4.79 26.74 26.24
C LYS A 16 -4.99 25.43 25.47
N LEU A 17 -6.08 25.32 24.71
CA LEU A 17 -6.35 24.14 23.87
C LEU A 17 -5.28 23.98 22.77
N GLU A 18 -4.79 25.08 22.20
CA GLU A 18 -3.73 25.04 21.19
C GLU A 18 -2.39 24.56 21.79
N ILE A 19 -2.06 24.99 23.01
CA ILE A 19 -0.88 24.53 23.75
C ILE A 19 -0.99 23.04 24.12
N GLU A 20 -2.16 22.60 24.59
CA GLU A 20 -2.43 21.19 24.91
C GLU A 20 -2.32 20.32 23.66
N MET A 21 -2.87 20.76 22.52
CA MET A 21 -2.76 20.07 21.24
C MET A 21 -1.30 20.02 20.75
N LYS A 22 -0.55 21.12 20.83
CA LYS A 22 0.89 21.15 20.50
C LYS A 22 1.70 20.20 21.39
N THR A 23 1.34 20.08 22.67
CA THR A 23 2.01 19.18 23.62
C THR A 23 1.68 17.72 23.34
N PHE A 24 0.41 17.43 23.02
CA PHE A 24 -0.04 16.11 22.58
C PHE A 24 0.65 15.67 21.29
N VAL A 25 0.70 16.54 20.28
CA VAL A 25 1.42 16.30 19.02
C VAL A 25 2.91 16.05 19.29
N LYS A 26 3.57 16.85 20.14
CA LYS A 26 4.97 16.59 20.52
C LYS A 26 5.18 15.25 21.22
N SER A 27 4.24 14.84 22.09
CA SER A 27 4.28 13.53 22.77
C SER A 27 4.10 12.38 21.78
N LEU A 28 3.15 12.50 20.85
CA LEU A 28 2.93 11.55 19.76
C LEU A 28 4.15 11.45 18.85
N GLN A 29 4.71 12.59 18.43
CA GLN A 29 5.93 12.66 17.63
C GLN A 29 7.13 12.05 18.35
N LYS A 30 7.21 12.14 19.69
CA LYS A 30 8.29 11.52 20.48
C LYS A 30 8.10 10.02 20.60
N ARG A 31 6.86 9.55 20.82
CA ARG A 31 6.57 8.11 20.84
C ARG A 31 6.85 7.52 19.46
N LEU A 32 6.32 8.10 18.38
CA LEU A 32 6.53 7.61 17.02
C LEU A 32 8.01 7.66 16.59
N ARG A 33 8.77 8.71 16.95
CA ARG A 33 10.23 8.74 16.73
C ARG A 33 11.02 7.67 17.46
N ASN A 34 10.58 7.27 18.66
CA ASN A 34 11.22 6.17 19.39
C ASN A 34 10.85 4.79 18.81
N HIS A 35 9.85 4.73 17.93
CA HIS A 35 9.40 3.50 17.25
C HIS A 35 9.79 3.49 15.76
N GLN A 36 10.32 4.60 15.23
CA GLN A 36 10.95 4.68 13.92
C GLN A 36 12.48 4.58 14.06
N PRO A 37 13.12 3.66 13.34
CA PRO A 37 14.55 3.77 13.09
C PRO A 37 14.78 5.08 12.30
N SER A 38 15.68 5.93 12.78
CA SER A 38 16.02 7.16 12.04
C SER A 38 16.70 6.76 10.72
N PRO A 39 16.28 7.29 9.55
CA PRO A 39 17.03 7.04 8.33
C PRO A 39 18.38 7.77 8.43
N PRO A 40 19.53 7.07 8.34
CA PRO A 40 20.81 7.74 8.24
C PRO A 40 20.99 8.29 6.83
N LYS A 41 21.85 9.31 6.69
CA LYS A 41 22.27 9.85 5.40
C LYS A 41 22.86 8.72 4.55
N SER A 42 22.31 8.46 3.38
CA SER A 42 22.87 7.50 2.43
C SER A 42 24.20 8.06 1.88
N GLU A 43 25.32 7.56 2.36
CA GLU A 43 26.57 7.61 1.60
C GLU A 43 26.53 6.42 0.63
N ASN A 44 26.22 6.69 -0.65
CA ASN A 44 26.31 5.69 -1.71
C ASN A 44 27.78 5.28 -1.86
N THR A 45 28.16 4.15 -1.29
CA THR A 45 29.47 3.54 -1.54
C THR A 45 29.48 2.86 -2.91
N PRO A 46 30.62 2.83 -3.63
CA PRO A 46 30.69 2.28 -4.98
C PRO A 46 30.38 0.77 -5.11
N GLU A 47 30.44 0.02 -4.01
CA GLU A 47 30.17 -1.44 -3.98
C GLU A 47 28.68 -1.80 -4.11
N ASP A 48 27.75 -0.86 -3.91
CA ASP A 48 26.31 -1.12 -3.94
C ASP A 48 25.72 -1.25 -5.36
N ARG A 49 26.51 -0.96 -6.41
CA ARG A 49 26.02 -0.99 -7.81
C ARG A 49 26.04 -2.38 -8.45
N SER A 50 26.77 -3.36 -7.90
CA SER A 50 26.94 -4.66 -8.56
C SER A 50 25.85 -5.69 -8.22
N ASN A 51 25.01 -5.44 -7.22
CA ASN A 51 23.95 -6.36 -6.76
C ASN A 51 22.52 -5.80 -6.91
N GLN A 52 22.33 -4.67 -7.58
CA GLN A 52 20.98 -4.14 -7.79
C GLN A 52 20.24 -4.93 -8.89
N PRO A 53 18.97 -5.29 -8.66
CA PRO A 53 18.16 -5.94 -9.68
C PRO A 53 18.03 -5.06 -10.94
N PRO A 54 17.83 -5.66 -12.13
CA PRO A 54 17.74 -4.92 -13.37
C PRO A 54 16.61 -3.89 -13.35
N PRO A 55 16.74 -2.78 -14.09
CA PRO A 55 15.71 -1.75 -14.12
C PRO A 55 14.37 -2.30 -14.64
N PRO A 56 13.25 -1.70 -14.21
CA PRO A 56 11.92 -2.06 -14.71
C PRO A 56 11.77 -1.68 -16.20
N PRO A 57 10.81 -2.28 -16.93
CA PRO A 57 10.41 -1.80 -18.25
C PRO A 57 9.91 -0.35 -18.18
N GLU A 58 10.06 0.42 -19.26
CA GLU A 58 9.54 1.78 -19.35
C GLU A 58 8.00 1.78 -19.41
N ASP A 59 7.39 2.78 -18.77
CA ASP A 59 5.94 2.95 -18.77
C ASP A 59 5.44 3.50 -20.12
N ASP A 60 4.49 2.81 -20.73
CA ASP A 60 3.85 3.21 -21.99
C ASP A 60 2.67 4.16 -21.71
N PRO A 61 2.77 5.46 -22.07
CA PRO A 61 1.70 6.41 -21.87
C PRO A 61 0.47 6.13 -22.74
N SER A 62 0.59 5.30 -23.77
CA SER A 62 -0.50 4.88 -24.67
C SER A 62 -1.24 3.64 -24.18
N SER A 63 -0.69 2.89 -23.21
CA SER A 63 -1.36 1.71 -22.65
C SER A 63 -2.72 2.09 -22.04
N PRO A 64 -3.79 1.32 -22.32
CA PRO A 64 -5.09 1.52 -21.69
C PRO A 64 -5.09 1.09 -20.21
N PHE A 65 -4.10 0.29 -19.79
CA PHE A 65 -3.97 -0.29 -18.45
C PHE A 65 -2.92 0.47 -17.63
N ARG A 66 -3.19 1.75 -17.36
CA ARG A 66 -2.35 2.60 -16.54
C ARG A 66 -2.92 2.74 -15.13
N PHE A 67 -2.09 2.47 -14.13
CA PHE A 67 -2.45 2.47 -12.73
C PHE A 67 -1.56 3.42 -11.96
N GLN A 68 -2.15 4.39 -11.27
CA GLN A 68 -1.44 5.22 -10.31
C GLN A 68 -1.33 4.46 -8.99
N ILE A 69 -0.15 4.46 -8.37
CA ILE A 69 0.13 3.68 -7.15
C ILE A 69 0.27 4.60 -5.95
N LEU A 70 -0.42 4.25 -4.87
CA LEU A 70 -0.21 4.81 -3.54
C LEU A 70 -0.26 3.69 -2.50
N SER A 71 0.70 3.67 -1.57
CA SER A 71 0.64 2.82 -0.38
C SER A 71 1.15 3.58 0.86
N ASP A 72 0.75 3.10 2.04
CA ASP A 72 1.23 3.57 3.33
C ASP A 72 1.10 5.11 3.56
N PRO A 73 0.04 5.81 3.10
CA PRO A 73 -0.11 7.22 3.42
C PRO A 73 -0.40 7.48 4.90
N HIS A 74 -0.90 6.49 5.66
CA HIS A 74 -1.21 6.59 7.09
C HIS A 74 -2.01 7.83 7.47
N LEU A 75 -3.15 8.04 6.80
CA LEU A 75 -3.95 9.25 6.96
C LEU A 75 -4.56 9.39 8.36
N GLU A 76 -4.61 8.32 9.16
CA GLU A 76 -4.97 8.38 10.57
C GLU A 76 -3.99 9.24 11.39
N VAL A 77 -2.73 9.33 10.93
CA VAL A 77 -1.67 10.07 11.61
C VAL A 77 -1.87 11.56 11.39
N GLY A 78 -2.42 12.22 12.41
CA GLY A 78 -2.76 13.63 12.32
C GLY A 78 -4.08 13.91 11.59
N GLN A 79 -4.90 12.89 11.34
CA GLN A 79 -6.24 13.02 10.73
C GLN A 79 -6.20 13.72 9.36
N GLN A 80 -5.29 13.25 8.51
CA GLN A 80 -4.98 13.85 7.20
C GLN A 80 -5.96 13.46 6.09
N TYR A 81 -6.99 12.65 6.39
CA TYR A 81 -7.95 12.14 5.40
C TYR A 81 -8.55 13.21 4.48
N SER A 82 -8.86 14.40 5.02
CA SER A 82 -9.48 15.49 4.28
C SER A 82 -8.48 16.51 3.71
N SER A 83 -7.25 16.53 4.21
CA SER A 83 -6.21 17.49 3.79
C SER A 83 -5.22 16.89 2.81
N TYR A 84 -5.10 15.57 2.75
CA TYR A 84 -4.21 14.88 1.84
C TYR A 84 -4.82 14.86 0.44
N ASP A 85 -4.10 15.48 -0.50
CA ASP A 85 -4.43 15.48 -1.92
C ASP A 85 -3.19 15.07 -2.73
N PHE A 86 -3.41 14.67 -3.98
CA PHE A 86 -2.38 14.29 -4.96
C PHE A 86 -2.99 14.37 -6.37
N PRO A 87 -2.19 14.60 -7.43
CA PRO A 87 -2.72 14.73 -8.79
C PRO A 87 -3.19 13.38 -9.33
N ALA A 88 -4.30 13.35 -10.08
CA ALA A 88 -4.72 12.14 -10.79
C ALA A 88 -3.93 12.01 -12.10
N CYS A 89 -3.07 10.98 -12.20
CA CYS A 89 -2.13 10.78 -13.30
C CYS A 89 -2.47 9.56 -14.18
N ALA A 90 -3.45 8.74 -13.79
CA ALA A 90 -3.88 7.54 -14.50
C ALA A 90 -5.39 7.31 -14.35
N PRO A 91 -6.03 6.49 -15.23
CA PRO A 91 -7.45 6.17 -15.09
C PRO A 91 -7.77 5.30 -13.87
N TYR A 92 -6.85 4.42 -13.43
CA TYR A 92 -7.05 3.53 -12.30
C TYR A 92 -6.14 3.93 -11.15
N LEU A 93 -6.64 3.85 -9.92
CA LEU A 93 -5.87 4.07 -8.69
C LEU A 93 -5.70 2.74 -7.94
N ILE A 94 -4.48 2.50 -7.48
CA ILE A 94 -4.14 1.41 -6.56
C ILE A 94 -3.84 2.01 -5.19
N LEU A 95 -4.57 1.55 -4.19
CA LEU A 95 -4.34 1.81 -2.77
C LEU A 95 -3.85 0.51 -2.13
N ALA A 96 -2.53 0.33 -2.03
CA ALA A 96 -1.88 -0.93 -1.64
C ALA A 96 -1.68 -1.06 -0.11
N GLY A 97 -2.73 -0.76 0.66
CA GLY A 97 -2.76 -0.90 2.12
C GLY A 97 -2.12 0.23 2.90
N ASP A 98 -2.40 0.23 4.21
CA ASP A 98 -2.00 1.24 5.20
C ASP A 98 -2.40 2.67 4.81
N ILE A 99 -3.60 2.78 4.23
CA ILE A 99 -4.19 4.06 3.88
C ILE A 99 -4.67 4.79 5.13
N GLY A 100 -5.23 4.04 6.07
CA GLY A 100 -5.86 4.55 7.27
C GLY A 100 -6.29 3.43 8.20
N ARG A 101 -7.24 3.72 9.09
CA ARG A 101 -7.87 2.72 9.96
C ARG A 101 -9.36 2.64 9.68
N LEU A 102 -9.92 1.44 9.65
CA LEU A 102 -11.36 1.25 9.40
C LEU A 102 -12.24 1.72 10.57
N ILE A 103 -11.67 1.83 11.77
CA ILE A 103 -12.34 2.46 12.91
C ILE A 103 -12.56 3.97 12.72
N ASP A 104 -11.81 4.62 11.82
CA ASP A 104 -11.99 6.02 11.43
C ASP A 104 -12.98 6.14 10.24
N TYR A 105 -14.02 5.30 10.23
CA TYR A 105 -14.88 5.04 9.08
C TYR A 105 -15.35 6.28 8.31
N PRO A 106 -15.91 7.34 8.94
CA PRO A 106 -16.41 8.49 8.19
C PRO A 106 -15.30 9.23 7.43
N ASN A 107 -14.12 9.37 8.04
CA ASN A 107 -12.98 10.04 7.42
C ASN A 107 -12.38 9.19 6.29
N TYR A 108 -12.30 7.87 6.49
CA TYR A 108 -11.86 6.93 5.47
C TYR A 108 -12.81 6.97 4.25
N LEU A 109 -14.13 6.95 4.49
CA LEU A 109 -15.15 7.07 3.45
C LEU A 109 -14.98 8.36 2.66
N THR A 110 -14.87 9.51 3.34
CA THR A 110 -14.64 10.81 2.67
C THR A 110 -13.39 10.81 1.79
N PHE A 111 -12.29 10.19 2.24
CA PHE A 111 -11.09 10.06 1.44
C PHE A 111 -11.33 9.24 0.17
N LEU A 112 -12.00 8.08 0.29
CA LEU A 112 -12.31 7.23 -0.87
C LEU A 112 -13.30 7.87 -1.84
N GLU A 113 -14.30 8.61 -1.34
CA GLU A 113 -15.26 9.34 -2.19
C GLU A 113 -14.54 10.37 -3.07
N ALA A 114 -13.58 11.09 -2.49
CA ALA A 114 -12.75 12.02 -3.26
C ALA A 114 -11.98 11.30 -4.37
N GLN A 115 -11.48 10.08 -4.13
CA GLN A 115 -10.75 9.31 -5.15
C GLN A 115 -11.70 8.72 -6.20
N ALA A 116 -12.83 8.14 -5.78
CA ALA A 116 -13.84 7.57 -6.68
C ALA A 116 -14.41 8.62 -7.66
N SER A 117 -14.38 9.91 -7.28
CA SER A 117 -14.79 11.01 -8.16
C SER A 117 -13.80 11.36 -9.27
N ARG A 118 -12.53 10.95 -9.14
CA ARG A 118 -11.42 11.33 -10.04
C ARG A 118 -10.86 10.16 -10.84
N PHE A 119 -11.06 8.93 -10.38
CA PHE A 119 -10.58 7.71 -11.01
C PHE A 119 -11.74 6.89 -11.59
N LYS A 120 -11.45 6.12 -12.65
CA LYS A 120 -12.43 5.17 -13.22
C LYS A 120 -12.77 4.08 -12.22
N LEU A 121 -11.73 3.48 -11.63
CA LEU A 121 -11.79 2.50 -10.53
C LEU A 121 -10.68 2.79 -9.51
N VAL A 122 -10.96 2.47 -8.26
CA VAL A 122 -10.04 2.49 -7.13
C VAL A 122 -9.92 1.07 -6.60
N PHE A 123 -8.75 0.45 -6.74
CA PHE A 123 -8.44 -0.87 -6.19
C PHE A 123 -7.88 -0.69 -4.78
N LEU A 124 -8.57 -1.25 -3.78
CA LEU A 124 -8.23 -1.12 -2.37
C LEU A 124 -7.76 -2.45 -1.82
N VAL A 125 -6.48 -2.56 -1.47
CA VAL A 125 -5.98 -3.62 -0.58
C VAL A 125 -5.94 -3.09 0.85
N LEU A 126 -6.31 -3.92 1.81
CA LEU A 126 -6.19 -3.59 3.24
C LEU A 126 -4.78 -3.95 3.72
N GLY A 127 -4.13 -3.02 4.41
CA GLY A 127 -2.92 -3.27 5.18
C GLY A 127 -3.22 -3.62 6.63
N ASN A 128 -2.17 -3.71 7.45
CA ASN A 128 -2.33 -4.02 8.87
C ASN A 128 -2.93 -2.84 9.65
N HIS A 129 -2.65 -1.60 9.25
CA HIS A 129 -3.22 -0.41 9.89
C HIS A 129 -4.73 -0.30 9.73
N GLU A 130 -5.31 -0.80 8.64
CA GLU A 130 -6.77 -0.83 8.47
C GLU A 130 -7.47 -1.52 9.65
N PHE A 131 -6.82 -2.50 10.30
CA PHE A 131 -7.37 -3.27 11.42
C PHE A 131 -6.98 -2.73 12.81
N TYR A 132 -6.16 -1.67 12.90
CA TYR A 132 -5.71 -1.15 14.19
C TYR A 132 -6.85 -0.54 15.01
N GLY A 133 -7.04 -1.07 16.23
CA GLY A 133 -8.11 -0.67 17.15
C GLY A 133 -9.41 -1.45 16.99
N THR A 134 -9.46 -2.44 16.10
CA THR A 134 -10.62 -3.32 15.88
C THR A 134 -10.16 -4.78 15.76
N SER A 135 -11.09 -5.73 15.62
CA SER A 135 -10.75 -7.12 15.26
C SER A 135 -10.62 -7.26 13.75
N TYR A 136 -9.93 -8.30 13.29
CA TYR A 136 -9.77 -8.58 11.87
C TYR A 136 -11.13 -8.75 11.16
N GLU A 137 -12.04 -9.52 11.76
CA GLU A 137 -13.38 -9.80 11.23
C GLU A 137 -14.24 -8.54 11.17
N THR A 138 -14.19 -7.72 12.23
CA THR A 138 -14.94 -6.47 12.29
C THR A 138 -14.41 -5.48 11.26
N GLY A 139 -13.08 -5.32 11.16
CA GLY A 139 -12.45 -4.52 10.12
C GLY A 139 -12.88 -4.98 8.73
N LEU A 140 -12.78 -6.27 8.43
CA LEU A 140 -13.16 -6.80 7.11
C LEU A 140 -14.65 -6.54 6.79
N SER A 141 -15.53 -6.65 7.78
CA SER A 141 -16.95 -6.28 7.63
C SER A 141 -17.12 -4.79 7.27
N GLU A 142 -16.41 -3.91 7.96
CA GLU A 142 -16.44 -2.46 7.66
C GLU A 142 -15.87 -2.13 6.28
N ALA A 143 -14.77 -2.79 5.86
CA ALA A 143 -14.22 -2.61 4.53
C ALA A 143 -15.19 -3.04 3.42
N ARG A 144 -15.89 -4.16 3.62
CA ARG A 144 -16.95 -4.61 2.69
C ARG A 144 -18.10 -3.60 2.64
N ARG A 145 -18.52 -3.09 3.81
CA ARG A 145 -19.56 -2.06 3.90
C ARG A 145 -19.15 -0.78 3.18
N LEU A 146 -17.90 -0.34 3.35
CA LEU A 146 -17.29 0.82 2.69
C LEU A 146 -17.44 0.74 1.17
N CYS A 147 -17.04 -0.36 0.53
CA CYS A 147 -17.14 -0.52 -0.92
C CYS A 147 -18.58 -0.69 -1.43
N GLN A 148 -19.54 -0.92 -0.52
CA GLN A 148 -20.98 -0.98 -0.81
C GLN A 148 -21.71 0.34 -0.57
N GLU A 149 -21.01 1.37 -0.05
CA GLU A 149 -21.61 2.70 0.08
C GLU A 149 -22.06 3.19 -1.31
N PRO A 150 -23.22 3.88 -1.42
CA PRO A 150 -23.75 4.29 -2.71
C PRO A 150 -22.79 5.15 -3.55
N SER A 151 -21.93 5.94 -2.88
CA SER A 151 -20.92 6.79 -3.51
C SER A 151 -19.69 6.02 -4.02
N LEU A 152 -19.47 4.79 -3.55
CA LEU A 152 -18.31 3.95 -3.89
C LEU A 152 -18.67 2.70 -4.69
N THR A 153 -19.96 2.34 -4.74
CA THR A 153 -20.45 1.16 -5.45
C THR A 153 -20.02 1.19 -6.93
N ASN A 154 -19.47 0.08 -7.42
CA ASN A 154 -18.88 -0.07 -8.77
C ASN A 154 -17.66 0.82 -9.07
N LYS A 155 -17.14 1.54 -8.08
CA LYS A 155 -15.96 2.42 -8.20
C LYS A 155 -14.81 1.96 -7.33
N CYS A 156 -15.09 1.50 -6.11
CA CYS A 156 -14.09 0.96 -5.20
C CYS A 156 -14.15 -0.56 -5.20
N ILE A 157 -13.08 -1.20 -5.63
CA ILE A 157 -12.93 -2.66 -5.68
C ILE A 157 -12.07 -3.08 -4.49
N LEU A 158 -12.69 -3.69 -3.49
CA LEU A 158 -11.96 -4.30 -2.37
C LEU A 158 -11.22 -5.54 -2.86
N LEU A 159 -9.90 -5.53 -2.74
CA LEU A 159 -9.02 -6.63 -3.10
C LEU A 159 -8.66 -7.44 -1.86
N HIS A 160 -9.58 -8.33 -1.48
CA HIS A 160 -9.40 -9.27 -0.38
C HIS A 160 -9.66 -10.69 -0.89
N GLN A 161 -8.62 -11.32 -1.44
CA GLN A 161 -8.73 -12.55 -2.23
C GLN A 161 -9.69 -12.39 -3.41
N THR A 162 -9.51 -11.29 -4.15
CA THR A 162 -10.40 -10.88 -5.24
C THR A 162 -9.66 -10.83 -6.56
N ARG A 163 -10.33 -11.33 -7.61
CA ARG A 163 -9.94 -11.17 -9.00
C ARG A 163 -10.87 -10.17 -9.68
N TYR A 164 -10.31 -9.24 -10.44
CA TYR A 164 -11.05 -8.28 -11.23
C TYR A 164 -10.48 -8.22 -12.65
N ASP A 165 -11.31 -8.48 -13.64
CA ASP A 165 -10.91 -8.48 -15.05
C ASP A 165 -11.35 -7.17 -15.71
N ILE A 166 -10.36 -6.38 -16.16
CA ILE A 166 -10.57 -5.17 -16.97
C ILE A 166 -10.54 -5.59 -18.45
N PRO A 167 -11.63 -5.41 -19.21
CA PRO A 167 -11.67 -5.80 -20.63
C PRO A 167 -10.75 -4.90 -21.48
N THR A 168 -10.36 -5.36 -22.67
CA THR A 168 -9.55 -4.57 -23.62
C THR A 168 -10.19 -3.24 -23.98
N ASP A 169 -11.52 -3.20 -24.14
CA ASP A 169 -12.29 -1.97 -24.28
C ASP A 169 -13.21 -1.75 -23.07
N PRO A 170 -12.77 -0.97 -22.06
CA PRO A 170 -13.61 -0.63 -20.90
C PRO A 170 -14.88 0.16 -21.26
N ALA A 171 -14.98 0.75 -22.44
CA ALA A 171 -16.21 1.42 -22.88
C ALA A 171 -17.29 0.42 -23.33
N ASN A 172 -16.89 -0.79 -23.71
CA ASN A 172 -17.78 -1.87 -24.16
C ASN A 172 -17.48 -3.17 -23.39
N PRO A 173 -17.76 -3.22 -22.08
CA PRO A 173 -17.36 -4.34 -21.23
C PRO A 173 -18.02 -5.68 -21.56
N ASP A 174 -19.14 -5.66 -22.30
CA ASP A 174 -19.83 -6.87 -22.76
C ASP A 174 -19.21 -7.45 -24.05
N ASP A 175 -18.35 -6.69 -24.75
CA ASP A 175 -17.67 -7.12 -25.98
C ASP A 175 -16.36 -7.88 -25.68
N THR A 176 -16.45 -8.90 -24.82
CA THR A 176 -15.31 -9.72 -24.42
C THR A 176 -15.25 -11.02 -25.20
N GLY A 177 -14.85 -10.91 -26.47
CA GLY A 177 -14.59 -12.06 -27.34
C GLY A 177 -13.49 -13.02 -26.81
N PRO A 178 -13.25 -14.13 -27.52
CA PRO A 178 -12.15 -15.04 -27.22
C PRO A 178 -10.77 -14.34 -27.29
N ASP A 179 -10.67 -13.25 -28.05
CA ASP A 179 -9.44 -12.46 -28.24
C ASP A 179 -9.32 -11.28 -27.24
N ASP A 180 -10.08 -11.27 -26.13
CA ASP A 180 -9.98 -10.23 -25.10
C ASP A 180 -8.64 -10.31 -24.33
N THR A 181 -7.70 -9.47 -24.75
CA THR A 181 -6.35 -9.29 -24.19
C THR A 181 -6.29 -8.30 -23.02
N GLY A 182 -7.40 -8.19 -22.27
CA GLY A 182 -7.53 -7.27 -21.15
C GLY A 182 -6.53 -7.49 -20.01
N ALA A 183 -6.69 -6.73 -18.93
CA ALA A 183 -5.90 -6.91 -17.71
C ALA A 183 -6.67 -7.71 -16.66
N THR A 184 -6.00 -8.58 -15.93
CA THR A 184 -6.49 -9.24 -14.73
C THR A 184 -5.76 -8.67 -13.52
N VAL A 185 -6.53 -8.14 -12.58
CA VAL A 185 -6.05 -7.64 -11.29
C VAL A 185 -6.38 -8.67 -10.22
N LEU A 186 -5.36 -9.18 -9.53
CA LEU A 186 -5.50 -10.05 -8.37
C LEU A 186 -5.04 -9.26 -7.14
N GLY A 187 -5.76 -9.37 -6.02
CA GLY A 187 -5.22 -8.82 -4.78
C GLY A 187 -5.78 -9.37 -3.49
N CYS A 188 -4.94 -9.28 -2.47
CA CYS A 188 -5.14 -9.68 -1.10
C CYS A 188 -4.16 -8.92 -0.19
N THR A 189 -4.28 -9.02 1.13
CA THR A 189 -3.30 -8.37 2.03
C THR A 189 -1.92 -9.02 1.90
N LEU A 190 -1.91 -10.33 1.60
CA LEU A 190 -0.76 -11.22 1.59
C LEU A 190 -0.01 -11.14 2.92
N TRP A 191 -0.68 -11.45 4.03
CA TRP A 191 -0.01 -11.60 5.32
C TRP A 191 1.23 -12.49 5.18
N SER A 192 2.22 -12.31 6.05
CA SER A 192 3.48 -13.07 5.96
C SER A 192 3.42 -14.41 6.71
N HIS A 193 4.45 -15.24 6.54
CA HIS A 193 4.61 -16.42 7.40
C HIS A 193 5.66 -16.15 8.48
N ILE A 194 5.26 -16.27 9.73
CA ILE A 194 6.12 -16.12 10.90
C ILE A 194 6.53 -17.51 11.41
N PRO A 195 7.82 -17.89 11.30
CA PRO A 195 8.30 -19.16 11.83
C PRO A 195 8.17 -19.23 13.35
N GLU A 196 7.93 -20.44 13.87
CA GLU A 196 7.87 -20.73 15.31
C GLU A 196 9.08 -20.16 16.07
N ALA A 197 10.28 -20.29 15.50
CA ALA A 197 11.53 -19.80 16.07
C ALA A 197 11.58 -18.27 16.26
N ASN A 198 10.78 -17.52 15.51
CA ASN A 198 10.71 -16.05 15.53
C ASN A 198 9.46 -15.53 16.25
N ALA A 199 8.47 -16.40 16.56
CA ALA A 199 7.15 -16.02 17.01
C ALA A 199 7.15 -15.11 18.25
N ALA A 200 7.99 -15.43 19.25
CA ALA A 200 8.08 -14.66 20.49
C ALA A 200 8.62 -13.23 20.27
N GLU A 201 9.70 -13.09 19.49
CA GLU A 201 10.28 -11.79 19.16
C GLU A 201 9.34 -10.96 18.28
N VAL A 202 8.70 -11.60 17.29
CA VAL A 202 7.72 -10.94 16.43
C VAL A 202 6.53 -10.44 17.23
N ALA A 203 5.91 -11.29 18.05
CA ALA A 203 4.76 -10.89 18.88
C ALA A 203 5.09 -9.74 19.85
N ALA A 204 6.33 -9.66 20.31
CA ALA A 204 6.78 -8.60 21.23
C ALA A 204 7.13 -7.28 20.53
N ARG A 205 7.49 -7.29 19.23
CA ARG A 205 8.02 -6.13 18.51
C ARG A 205 7.10 -5.59 17.43
N VAL A 206 6.26 -6.43 16.83
CA VAL A 206 5.35 -6.06 15.76
C VAL A 206 4.01 -5.64 16.35
N GLN A 207 3.60 -4.41 16.03
CA GLN A 207 2.47 -3.76 16.70
C GLN A 207 1.14 -4.44 16.38
N ASP A 208 1.04 -5.18 15.28
CA ASP A 208 -0.15 -5.90 14.84
C ASP A 208 -0.73 -6.78 15.94
N PHE A 209 0.13 -7.54 16.63
CA PHE A 209 -0.24 -8.47 17.70
C PHE A 209 -0.67 -7.78 19.00
N SER A 210 -0.56 -6.45 19.07
CA SER A 210 -1.02 -5.63 20.20
C SER A 210 -2.15 -4.67 19.83
N ARG A 211 -2.27 -4.31 18.54
CA ARG A 211 -3.21 -3.28 18.05
C ARG A 211 -4.40 -3.85 17.30
N ILE A 212 -4.28 -5.06 16.76
CA ILE A 212 -5.41 -5.79 16.16
C ILE A 212 -5.97 -6.72 17.23
N SER A 213 -7.24 -6.54 17.56
CA SER A 213 -7.89 -7.28 18.64
C SER A 213 -7.96 -8.77 18.29
N SER A 214 -7.54 -9.61 19.23
CA SER A 214 -7.51 -11.08 19.08
C SER A 214 -6.64 -11.61 17.93
N TRP A 215 -5.75 -10.78 17.38
CA TRP A 215 -4.83 -11.21 16.34
C TRP A 215 -3.59 -11.89 16.94
N THR A 216 -3.38 -13.14 16.56
CA THR A 216 -2.30 -13.99 17.05
C THR A 216 -1.38 -14.40 15.91
N ILE A 217 -0.19 -14.92 16.24
CA ILE A 217 0.72 -15.51 15.25
C ILE A 217 0.02 -16.62 14.45
N ALA A 218 -0.77 -17.46 15.13
CA ALA A 218 -1.52 -18.54 14.48
C ALA A 218 -2.55 -18.02 13.47
N THR A 219 -3.31 -16.97 13.82
CA THR A 219 -4.29 -16.37 12.89
C THR A 219 -3.60 -15.64 11.74
N HIS A 220 -2.46 -14.98 11.98
CA HIS A 220 -1.64 -14.35 10.95
C HIS A 220 -1.13 -15.37 9.93
N ASN A 221 -0.51 -16.46 10.40
CA ASN A 221 -0.01 -17.52 9.53
C ASN A 221 -1.15 -18.24 8.79
N SER A 222 -2.30 -18.46 9.44
CA SER A 222 -3.47 -19.05 8.77
C SER A 222 -4.01 -18.15 7.66
N ALA A 223 -4.02 -16.82 7.87
CA ALA A 223 -4.43 -15.88 6.83
C ALA A 223 -3.44 -15.89 5.64
N HIS A 224 -2.13 -15.92 5.92
CA HIS A 224 -1.08 -16.08 4.91
C HIS A 224 -1.30 -17.34 4.06
N GLU A 225 -1.47 -18.50 4.68
CA GLU A 225 -1.66 -19.77 3.97
C GLU A 225 -2.90 -19.74 3.07
N GLN A 226 -4.01 -19.17 3.55
CA GLN A 226 -5.23 -19.02 2.78
C GLN A 226 -5.03 -18.10 1.57
N GLU A 227 -4.38 -16.95 1.76
CA GLU A 227 -4.13 -15.97 0.70
C GLU A 227 -3.15 -16.50 -0.36
N VAL A 228 -2.07 -17.17 0.05
CA VAL A 228 -1.13 -17.82 -0.88
C VAL A 228 -1.81 -18.93 -1.66
N SER A 229 -2.62 -19.76 -0.99
CA SER A 229 -3.37 -20.84 -1.66
C SER A 229 -4.38 -20.30 -2.65
N TRP A 230 -5.08 -19.22 -2.31
CA TRP A 230 -5.99 -18.52 -3.23
C TRP A 230 -5.23 -17.95 -4.44
N LEU A 231 -4.14 -17.24 -4.20
CA LEU A 231 -3.37 -16.58 -5.25
C LEU A 231 -2.78 -17.59 -6.24
N ARG A 232 -2.18 -18.68 -5.72
CA ARG A 232 -1.65 -19.77 -6.56
C ARG A 232 -2.73 -20.40 -7.43
N ARG A 233 -3.95 -20.63 -6.90
CA ARG A 233 -5.08 -21.14 -7.69
C ARG A 233 -5.49 -20.18 -8.80
N GLN A 234 -5.62 -18.89 -8.50
CA GLN A 234 -5.99 -17.89 -9.51
C GLN A 234 -4.95 -17.75 -10.61
N LEU A 235 -3.67 -17.77 -10.25
CA LEU A 235 -2.60 -17.73 -11.24
C LEU A 235 -2.53 -19.00 -12.09
N ALA A 236 -2.74 -20.19 -11.49
CA ALA A 236 -2.81 -21.44 -12.24
C ALA A 236 -3.96 -21.44 -13.26
N GLU A 237 -5.12 -20.89 -12.90
CA GLU A 237 -6.27 -20.76 -13.81
C GLU A 237 -5.93 -19.88 -15.03
N LEU A 238 -5.13 -18.84 -14.86
CA LEU A 238 -4.69 -17.93 -15.92
C LEU A 238 -3.63 -18.52 -16.86
N GLN A 239 -3.04 -19.66 -16.50
CA GLN A 239 -2.02 -20.35 -17.29
C GLN A 239 -2.54 -21.62 -17.99
N THR A 240 -3.84 -21.91 -17.89
CA THR A 240 -4.43 -23.07 -18.57
C THR A 240 -4.41 -22.88 -20.10
N PRO A 241 -4.36 -23.96 -20.91
CA PRO A 241 -4.33 -23.84 -22.38
C PRO A 241 -5.52 -23.08 -22.98
N ASP A 242 -6.66 -23.09 -22.29
CA ASP A 242 -7.89 -22.40 -22.71
C ASP A 242 -8.01 -20.98 -22.11
N ALA A 243 -7.03 -20.53 -21.32
CA ALA A 243 -7.05 -19.21 -20.72
C ALA A 243 -6.83 -18.12 -21.78
N LYS A 244 -7.54 -17.00 -21.63
CA LYS A 244 -7.30 -15.81 -22.43
C LYS A 244 -5.92 -15.24 -22.09
N GLU A 245 -5.19 -14.78 -23.11
CA GLU A 245 -3.90 -14.11 -22.92
C GLU A 245 -4.14 -12.71 -22.34
N ARG A 246 -3.96 -12.55 -21.03
CA ARG A 246 -4.26 -11.31 -20.29
C ARG A 246 -3.02 -10.78 -19.60
N LYS A 247 -2.97 -9.46 -19.42
CA LYS A 247 -1.95 -8.83 -18.57
C LYS A 247 -2.29 -9.08 -17.11
N VAL A 248 -1.37 -9.64 -16.33
CA VAL A 248 -1.63 -9.96 -14.92
C VAL A 248 -0.92 -8.96 -14.00
N LEU A 249 -1.72 -8.27 -13.20
CA LEU A 249 -1.30 -7.38 -12.13
C LEU A 249 -1.69 -7.99 -10.78
N VAL A 250 -0.70 -8.18 -9.91
CA VAL A 250 -0.93 -8.60 -8.52
C VAL A 250 -0.72 -7.41 -7.60
N ILE A 251 -1.65 -7.17 -6.68
CA ILE A 251 -1.61 -6.08 -5.71
C ILE A 251 -1.71 -6.67 -4.31
N THR A 252 -0.68 -6.45 -3.51
CA THR A 252 -0.64 -6.91 -2.11
C THR A 252 -0.28 -5.77 -1.18
N HIS A 253 -0.40 -5.99 0.14
CA HIS A 253 0.16 -5.04 1.09
C HIS A 253 1.57 -5.46 1.49
N HIS A 254 1.76 -6.70 1.95
CA HIS A 254 3.11 -7.16 2.32
C HIS A 254 3.94 -7.45 1.06
N ALA A 255 5.26 -7.35 1.24
CA ALA A 255 6.22 -7.55 0.16
C ALA A 255 6.27 -9.01 -0.31
N PRO A 256 6.30 -9.25 -1.64
CA PRO A 256 6.25 -10.61 -2.20
C PRO A 256 7.59 -11.36 -2.22
N THR A 257 8.68 -10.67 -1.95
CA THR A 257 10.04 -11.20 -1.75
C THR A 257 10.75 -10.37 -0.68
N LYS A 258 11.81 -10.88 -0.04
CA LYS A 258 12.59 -10.15 0.97
C LYS A 258 13.65 -9.22 0.37
N GLU A 259 14.18 -9.58 -0.79
CA GLU A 259 15.28 -8.84 -1.41
C GLU A 259 14.77 -7.58 -2.13
N ALA A 260 15.46 -6.45 -1.96
CA ALA A 260 15.16 -5.17 -2.60
C ALA A 260 13.76 -4.56 -2.32
N THR A 261 12.99 -5.15 -1.40
CA THR A 261 11.66 -4.68 -1.00
C THR A 261 11.63 -4.00 0.37
N SER A 262 12.73 -4.03 1.11
CA SER A 262 12.90 -3.38 2.40
C SER A 262 14.22 -2.63 2.46
N ALA A 263 14.28 -1.60 3.31
CA ALA A 263 15.49 -0.82 3.48
C ALA A 263 16.66 -1.71 4.01
N PRO A 264 17.87 -1.67 3.41
CA PRO A 264 18.94 -2.62 3.70
C PRO A 264 19.34 -2.72 5.17
N GLN A 265 19.19 -1.64 5.95
CA GLN A 265 19.51 -1.61 7.38
C GLN A 265 18.62 -2.53 8.25
N TYR A 266 17.51 -3.02 7.72
CA TYR A 266 16.63 -3.96 8.42
C TYR A 266 16.91 -5.42 8.11
N THR A 267 17.87 -5.69 7.22
CA THR A 267 18.29 -7.03 6.86
C THR A 267 18.79 -7.79 8.09
N GLY A 268 18.31 -9.02 8.26
CA GLY A 268 18.72 -9.89 9.37
C GLY A 268 18.01 -9.65 10.71
N ASN A 269 17.08 -8.70 10.79
CA ASN A 269 16.28 -8.52 12.00
C ASN A 269 15.40 -9.75 12.27
N PRO A 270 15.30 -10.26 13.52
CA PRO A 270 14.50 -11.44 13.85
C PRO A 270 13.01 -11.33 13.56
N TRP A 271 12.48 -10.12 13.41
CA TRP A 271 11.07 -9.85 13.09
C TRP A 271 10.82 -9.44 11.64
N SER A 272 11.85 -9.43 10.79
CA SER A 272 11.71 -9.08 9.36
C SER A 272 10.76 -10.01 8.60
N CYS A 273 10.60 -11.26 9.07
CA CYS A 273 9.65 -12.21 8.51
C CYS A 273 8.19 -11.75 8.61
N ALA A 274 7.86 -10.80 9.49
CA ALA A 274 6.51 -10.26 9.62
C ALA A 274 6.12 -9.29 8.50
N PHE A 275 7.07 -8.86 7.66
CA PHE A 275 6.88 -7.76 6.69
C PHE A 275 6.90 -8.22 5.23
N SER A 276 7.39 -9.43 4.98
CA SER A 276 7.65 -9.94 3.63
C SER A 276 7.51 -11.45 3.59
N THR A 277 7.15 -11.94 2.42
CA THR A 277 7.15 -13.37 2.07
C THR A 277 8.15 -13.64 0.96
N GLU A 278 8.18 -14.86 0.42
CA GLU A 278 9.01 -15.25 -0.72
C GLU A 278 8.19 -15.88 -1.85
N VAL A 279 6.92 -15.51 -2.01
CA VAL A 279 6.04 -16.13 -3.01
C VAL A 279 6.52 -15.98 -4.46
N LEU A 280 7.35 -14.98 -4.76
CA LEU A 280 7.97 -14.80 -6.08
C LEU A 280 9.25 -15.62 -6.30
N ARG A 281 9.94 -16.03 -5.22
CA ARG A 281 11.20 -16.79 -5.30
C ARG A 281 11.03 -18.27 -4.92
N ASP A 282 10.12 -18.57 -4.01
CA ASP A 282 9.71 -19.90 -3.57
C ASP A 282 8.43 -20.34 -4.33
N ASP A 283 8.59 -20.48 -5.63
CA ASP A 283 7.53 -20.88 -6.57
C ASP A 283 7.97 -22.11 -7.39
N PRO A 284 8.11 -23.29 -6.76
CA PRO A 284 8.60 -24.49 -7.44
C PRO A 284 7.69 -25.01 -8.56
N PHE A 285 6.46 -24.49 -8.66
CA PHE A 285 5.46 -24.89 -9.64
C PHE A 285 5.20 -23.82 -10.71
N GLY A 286 5.91 -22.68 -10.68
CA GLY A 286 5.81 -21.64 -11.71
C GLY A 286 4.48 -20.88 -11.73
N TYR A 287 3.74 -20.84 -10.61
CA TYR A 287 2.47 -20.10 -10.53
C TYR A 287 2.64 -18.62 -10.91
N THR A 288 3.80 -18.02 -10.70
CA THR A 288 4.04 -16.60 -10.94
C THR A 288 4.53 -16.27 -12.35
N GLU A 289 4.75 -17.26 -13.22
CA GLU A 289 5.30 -17.11 -14.58
C GLU A 289 4.49 -16.15 -15.47
N GLY A 290 3.18 -16.03 -15.24
CA GLY A 290 2.29 -15.11 -15.96
C GLY A 290 2.19 -13.69 -15.38
N VAL A 291 2.85 -13.38 -14.26
CA VAL A 291 2.70 -12.07 -13.60
C VAL A 291 3.54 -11.00 -14.30
N ASN A 292 2.89 -9.97 -14.84
CA ASN A 292 3.58 -8.84 -15.46
C ASN A 292 4.09 -7.83 -14.43
N THR A 293 3.26 -7.50 -13.43
CA THR A 293 3.58 -6.50 -12.41
C THR A 293 3.03 -6.91 -11.05
N TRP A 294 3.81 -6.68 -10.01
CA TRP A 294 3.45 -6.87 -8.61
C TRP A 294 3.62 -5.57 -7.84
N VAL A 295 2.51 -5.03 -7.33
CA VAL A 295 2.47 -3.81 -6.51
C VAL A 295 2.36 -4.19 -5.03
N PHE A 296 3.14 -3.56 -4.15
CA PHE A 296 3.08 -3.78 -2.70
C PHE A 296 3.35 -2.50 -1.87
N GLY A 297 3.25 -2.61 -0.54
CA GLY A 297 3.52 -1.55 0.44
C GLY A 297 4.23 -2.07 1.72
N HIS A 298 3.80 -1.62 2.90
CA HIS A 298 4.12 -2.12 4.25
C HIS A 298 5.55 -1.85 4.77
N THR A 299 6.56 -1.90 3.92
CA THR A 299 7.97 -1.86 4.34
C THR A 299 8.52 -0.44 4.51
N HIS A 300 7.72 0.57 4.15
CA HIS A 300 8.04 1.99 4.04
C HIS A 300 9.29 2.25 3.18
N TYR A 301 9.45 1.43 2.14
CA TYR A 301 10.57 1.49 1.23
C TYR A 301 10.08 1.41 -0.21
N SER A 302 10.02 2.56 -0.89
CA SER A 302 9.68 2.58 -2.32
C SER A 302 10.74 1.83 -3.11
N THR A 303 10.31 1.14 -4.16
CA THR A 303 11.20 0.37 -5.03
C THR A 303 10.53 0.17 -6.38
N ASP A 304 11.32 -0.04 -7.42
CA ASP A 304 10.82 -0.37 -8.76
C ASP A 304 11.92 -1.10 -9.53
N PHE A 305 11.74 -2.40 -9.73
CA PHE A 305 12.76 -3.25 -10.37
C PHE A 305 12.12 -4.41 -11.12
N SER A 306 12.89 -4.99 -12.04
CA SER A 306 12.53 -6.26 -12.68
C SER A 306 13.12 -7.41 -11.88
N LEU A 307 12.28 -8.35 -11.45
CA LEU A 307 12.69 -9.58 -10.78
C LEU A 307 12.69 -10.74 -11.78
N PRO A 308 13.85 -11.35 -12.10
CA PRO A 308 13.88 -12.59 -12.86
C PRO A 308 13.16 -13.69 -12.08
N LEU A 309 12.24 -14.39 -12.75
CA LEU A 309 11.54 -15.53 -12.20
C LEU A 309 12.33 -16.80 -12.53
N TYR A 310 12.52 -17.67 -11.55
CA TYR A 310 13.28 -18.91 -11.72
C TYR A 310 12.45 -19.97 -12.46
N ASN A 311 12.25 -19.79 -13.77
CA ASN A 311 11.47 -20.69 -14.61
C ASN A 311 12.15 -20.98 -15.96
N ALA A 312 11.55 -21.90 -16.72
CA ALA A 312 12.08 -22.37 -18.00
C ALA A 312 12.01 -21.32 -19.12
N SER A 313 11.11 -20.33 -19.02
CA SER A 313 10.92 -19.28 -20.02
C SER A 313 11.85 -18.08 -19.85
N GLY A 314 12.52 -17.95 -18.69
CA GLY A 314 13.38 -16.81 -18.38
C GLY A 314 12.60 -15.49 -18.24
N SER A 315 11.32 -15.58 -17.84
CA SER A 315 10.46 -14.42 -17.64
C SER A 315 10.83 -13.62 -16.39
N SER A 316 10.30 -12.41 -16.29
CA SER A 316 10.50 -11.51 -15.15
C SER A 316 9.22 -10.77 -14.81
N ALA A 317 9.01 -10.48 -13.53
CA ALA A 317 7.93 -9.62 -13.06
C ALA A 317 8.48 -8.26 -12.62
N ARG A 318 7.79 -7.17 -12.97
CA ARG A 318 8.09 -5.85 -12.38
C ARG A 318 7.58 -5.83 -10.94
N VAL A 319 8.44 -5.58 -9.97
CA VAL A 319 8.09 -5.46 -8.55
C VAL A 319 8.21 -4.00 -8.13
N VAL A 320 7.11 -3.41 -7.66
CA VAL A 320 7.02 -1.97 -7.42
C VAL A 320 6.29 -1.65 -6.11
N ALA A 321 6.82 -0.68 -5.38
CA ALA A 321 6.16 -0.05 -4.22
C ALA A 321 6.36 1.46 -4.27
N ASN A 322 5.32 2.21 -3.90
CA ASN A 322 5.35 3.67 -3.83
C ASN A 322 4.76 4.13 -2.50
N GLN A 323 5.61 4.11 -1.47
CA GLN A 323 5.18 4.16 -0.07
C GLN A 323 5.45 5.53 0.51
N ARG A 324 4.40 6.23 0.95
CA ARG A 324 4.55 7.55 1.58
C ARG A 324 5.17 7.43 2.97
N GLY A 325 4.74 6.43 3.74
CA GLY A 325 5.07 6.26 5.14
C GLY A 325 4.52 7.37 6.04
N TYR A 326 4.94 7.39 7.29
CA TYR A 326 4.44 8.33 8.28
C TYR A 326 4.88 9.78 8.02
N VAL A 327 3.93 10.67 7.76
CA VAL A 327 4.15 12.13 7.74
C VAL A 327 3.49 12.76 8.96
N LEU A 328 4.32 13.21 9.91
CA LEU A 328 3.82 13.83 11.14
C LEU A 328 3.47 15.30 10.91
N PRO A 329 2.35 15.82 11.46
CA PRO A 329 2.02 17.24 11.37
C PRO A 329 3.17 18.13 11.86
N GLY A 330 3.56 19.12 11.03
CA GLY A 330 4.65 20.06 11.31
C GLY A 330 6.08 19.51 11.16
N SER A 331 6.24 18.26 10.71
CA SER A 331 7.54 17.67 10.35
C SER A 331 8.13 18.30 9.08
N SER A 332 9.42 18.04 8.81
CA SER A 332 10.05 18.45 7.55
C SER A 332 9.40 17.80 6.33
N ALA A 333 8.97 16.54 6.46
CA ALA A 333 8.25 15.82 5.41
C ALA A 333 6.92 16.52 5.08
N ALA A 334 6.15 16.90 6.10
CA ALA A 334 4.87 17.61 5.92
C ALA A 334 5.07 18.95 5.17
N ARG A 335 6.10 19.73 5.53
CA ARG A 335 6.41 20.99 4.85
C ARG A 335 6.83 20.80 3.40
N LYS A 336 7.67 19.79 3.12
CA LYS A 336 8.07 19.44 1.75
C LYS A 336 6.85 19.07 0.90
N GLU A 337 5.90 18.33 1.48
CA GLU A 337 4.66 17.96 0.79
C GLU A 337 3.75 19.16 0.53
N GLU A 338 3.58 20.07 1.50
CA GLU A 338 2.86 21.34 1.33
C GLU A 338 3.48 22.21 0.22
N GLU A 339 4.82 22.26 0.14
CA GLU A 339 5.55 22.97 -0.92
C GLU A 339 5.32 22.32 -2.29
N LEU A 340 5.36 20.99 -2.39
CA LEU A 340 5.06 20.25 -3.63
C LEU A 340 3.61 20.47 -4.08
N GLN A 341 2.66 20.46 -3.16
CA GLN A 341 1.25 20.79 -3.42
C GLN A 341 1.09 22.19 -3.99
N GLN A 342 1.71 23.20 -3.35
CA GLN A 342 1.69 24.58 -3.82
C GLN A 342 2.38 24.76 -5.17
N ALA A 343 3.41 23.97 -5.46
CA ALA A 343 4.10 23.96 -6.75
C ALA A 343 3.35 23.19 -7.85
N GLY A 344 2.22 22.54 -7.53
CA GLY A 344 1.41 21.75 -8.46
C GLY A 344 2.06 20.42 -8.85
N TYR A 345 2.85 19.81 -7.96
CA TYR A 345 3.54 18.53 -8.18
C TYR A 345 4.38 18.50 -9.48
N LYS A 346 5.09 19.58 -9.79
CA LYS A 346 6.06 19.57 -10.88
C LYS A 346 7.09 18.49 -10.59
N LYS A 347 7.29 17.59 -11.56
CA LYS A 347 8.13 16.39 -11.47
C LYS A 347 9.57 16.75 -11.13
N GLU A 348 9.90 16.79 -9.85
CA GLU A 348 11.28 16.73 -9.39
C GLU A 348 11.77 15.29 -9.51
N LYS A 349 13.06 15.10 -9.80
CA LYS A 349 13.65 13.75 -9.77
C LYS A 349 13.66 13.27 -8.32
N THR A 350 12.68 12.48 -7.94
CA THR A 350 12.69 11.73 -6.68
C THR A 350 13.68 10.57 -6.78
N GLY A 351 14.30 10.22 -5.66
CA GLY A 351 15.11 9.01 -5.59
C GLY A 351 14.26 7.76 -5.85
N ILE A 352 14.87 6.67 -6.31
CA ILE A 352 14.16 5.39 -6.59
C ILE A 352 13.44 4.86 -5.32
N HIS A 353 13.94 5.23 -4.14
CA HIS A 353 13.40 4.83 -2.84
C HIS A 353 12.58 5.92 -2.15
N GLU A 354 12.22 6.98 -2.87
CA GLU A 354 11.35 8.04 -2.37
C GLU A 354 9.91 7.85 -2.87
N PHE A 355 8.97 8.38 -2.09
CA PHE A 355 7.58 8.46 -2.49
C PHE A 355 7.39 9.47 -3.65
N ASP A 356 6.68 9.06 -4.70
CA ASP A 356 6.26 9.91 -5.81
C ASP A 356 4.73 9.88 -5.95
N PRO A 357 4.00 10.95 -5.58
CA PRO A 357 2.54 10.97 -5.67
C PRO A 357 2.03 10.88 -7.12
N THR A 358 2.90 11.01 -8.12
CA THR A 358 2.59 10.90 -9.56
C THR A 358 2.96 9.53 -10.16
N LYS A 359 3.42 8.57 -9.34
CA LYS A 359 3.87 7.26 -9.82
C LYS A 359 2.74 6.51 -10.53
N VAL A 360 2.98 6.20 -11.80
CA VAL A 360 2.10 5.39 -12.64
C VAL A 360 2.87 4.17 -13.13
N VAL A 361 2.18 3.04 -13.25
CA VAL A 361 2.66 1.85 -13.95
C VAL A 361 1.71 1.49 -15.09
N SER A 362 2.26 1.05 -16.22
CA SER A 362 1.49 0.49 -17.35
C SER A 362 1.75 -1.01 -17.50
N LEU A 363 0.72 -1.76 -17.91
CA LEU A 363 0.82 -3.17 -18.31
C LEU A 363 0.91 -3.35 -19.83
#